data_AF-A0A643CF49-F1
#
_entry.id   AF-A0A643CF49-F1
#
_cell.length_a   1.000
_cell.length_b   1.000
_cell.length_c   1.000
_cell.angle_alpha   90.00
_cell.angle_beta   90.00
_cell.angle_gamma   90.00
#
_symmetry.space_group_name_H-M   'P 1'
#
loop_
_entity.id
_entity.type
_entity.pdbx_description
1 polymer ?
#
loop_
_entity_poly.entity_id
_entity_poly.type
_entity_poly.pdbx_seq_one_letter_code
_entity_poly.pdbx_strand_id
1 'polypeptide(L)'
;PGLSLEEVACKEAWEECGYHPAPSDLRRVATYKSGVGVTGSSQTMFYAEVTDAQRGGPGGGLAEEGELIEVVHLPLDGARAFADDPDVPKTLGVIFGISWFLSR
;
A
#
# COMPACT_ATOMS: atom_id res chain seq x y z
N PRO A 1 13.97 -10.71 -10.24
CA PRO A 1 13.92 -10.21 -11.64
C PRO A 1 12.91 -11.02 -12.45
N GLY A 2 12.10 -10.37 -13.29
CA GLY A 2 11.13 -11.06 -14.14
C GLY A 2 9.69 -11.10 -13.63
N LEU A 3 9.40 -10.45 -12.50
CA LEU A 3 8.01 -10.21 -12.07
C LEU A 3 7.47 -8.92 -12.68
N SER A 4 6.18 -8.89 -12.98
CA SER A 4 5.44 -7.66 -13.28
C SER A 4 5.31 -6.78 -12.04
N LEU A 5 4.96 -5.51 -12.22
CA LEU A 5 4.73 -4.61 -11.08
C LEU A 5 3.53 -5.05 -10.24
N GLU A 6 2.52 -5.61 -10.89
CA GLU A 6 1.33 -6.19 -10.28
C GLU A 6 1.67 -7.43 -9.46
N GLU A 7 2.52 -8.33 -9.99
CA GLU A 7 2.98 -9.51 -9.25
C GLU A 7 3.77 -9.13 -8.01
N VAL A 8 4.64 -8.12 -8.11
CA VAL A 8 5.34 -7.57 -6.94
C VAL A 8 4.35 -7.00 -5.94
N ALA A 9 3.39 -6.16 -6.36
CA ALA A 9 2.39 -5.59 -5.46
C ALA A 9 1.53 -6.66 -4.75
N CYS A 10 1.17 -7.75 -5.44
CA CYS A 10 0.47 -8.88 -4.83
C CYS A 10 1.33 -9.63 -3.82
N LYS A 11 2.63 -9.82 -4.11
CA LYS A 11 3.59 -10.44 -3.19
C LYS A 11 3.72 -9.63 -1.90
N GLU A 12 3.95 -8.32 -2.02
CA GLU A 12 4.07 -7.43 -0.86
C GLU A 12 2.76 -7.32 -0.07
N ALA A 13 1.60 -7.27 -0.73
CA ALA A 13 0.31 -7.27 -0.04
C ALA A 13 0.07 -8.55 0.78
N TRP A 14 0.60 -9.68 0.31
CA TRP A 14 0.57 -10.92 1.07
C TRP A 14 1.50 -10.86 2.29
N GLU A 15 2.76 -10.51 2.07
CA GLU A 15 3.80 -10.52 3.11
C GLU A 15 3.52 -9.45 4.19
N GLU A 16 3.27 -8.21 3.77
CA GLU A 16 3.10 -7.07 4.67
C GLU A 16 1.69 -6.97 5.24
N CYS A 17 0.64 -7.25 4.45
CA CYS A 17 -0.76 -7.03 4.85
C CYS A 17 -1.57 -8.31 5.11
N GLY A 18 -1.09 -9.48 4.68
CA GLY A 18 -1.78 -10.77 4.87
C GLY A 18 -2.95 -11.02 3.91
N TYR A 19 -3.09 -10.24 2.83
CA TYR A 19 -4.16 -10.39 1.83
C TYR A 19 -3.61 -10.91 0.49
N HIS A 20 -4.42 -11.72 -0.19
CA HIS A 20 -4.10 -12.28 -1.52
C HIS A 20 -4.99 -11.69 -2.64
N PRO A 21 -4.74 -10.45 -3.09
CA PRO A 21 -5.32 -9.98 -4.34
C PRO A 21 -4.65 -10.69 -5.54
N ALA A 22 -5.40 -10.91 -6.61
CA ALA A 22 -4.82 -11.32 -7.89
C ALA A 22 -4.31 -10.10 -8.67
N PRO A 23 -3.32 -10.25 -9.57
CA PRO A 23 -2.86 -9.16 -10.43
C PRO A 23 -3.98 -8.50 -11.24
N SER A 24 -5.02 -9.26 -11.62
CA SER A 24 -6.21 -8.75 -12.31
C SER A 24 -7.09 -7.82 -11.46
N ASP A 25 -6.97 -7.90 -10.13
CA ASP A 25 -7.75 -7.09 -9.19
C ASP A 25 -7.09 -5.71 -8.99
N LEU A 26 -5.82 -5.58 -9.37
CA LEU A 26 -5.06 -4.35 -9.19
C LEU A 26 -5.41 -3.31 -10.25
N ARG A 27 -5.88 -2.15 -9.77
CA ARG A 27 -6.05 -0.94 -10.57
C ARG A 27 -4.86 -0.01 -10.36
N ARG A 28 -4.13 0.29 -11.44
CA ARG A 28 -3.08 1.32 -11.38
C ARG A 28 -3.67 2.69 -11.07
N VAL A 29 -3.12 3.33 -10.03
CA VAL A 29 -3.51 4.66 -9.55
C VAL A 29 -2.66 5.73 -10.21
N ALA A 30 -1.34 5.62 -10.06
CA ALA A 30 -0.37 6.58 -10.55
C ALA A 30 1.02 5.93 -10.69
N THR A 31 1.86 6.54 -11.52
CA THR A 31 3.31 6.26 -11.60
C THR A 31 4.05 7.58 -11.44
N TYR A 32 5.01 7.64 -10.53
CA TYR A 32 5.69 8.88 -10.15
C TYR A 32 7.17 8.63 -9.82
N LYS A 33 7.91 9.72 -9.64
CA LYS A 33 9.32 9.69 -9.24
C LYS A 33 9.45 9.91 -7.74
N SER A 34 10.17 9.01 -7.07
CA SER A 34 10.52 9.08 -5.66
C SER A 34 12.01 9.35 -5.48
N GLY A 35 12.41 9.92 -4.34
CA GLY A 35 13.80 10.24 -4.04
C GLY A 35 14.46 11.19 -5.06
N VAL A 36 13.69 12.15 -5.60
CA VAL A 36 14.20 13.12 -6.57
C VAL A 36 15.37 13.91 -5.96
N GLY A 37 16.47 14.03 -6.70
CA GLY A 37 17.72 14.62 -6.23
C GLY A 37 18.70 13.64 -5.57
N VAL A 38 18.29 12.39 -5.34
CA VAL A 38 19.14 11.32 -4.78
C VAL A 38 19.13 10.06 -5.66
N THR A 39 17.98 9.40 -5.79
CA THR A 39 17.86 8.12 -6.52
C THR A 39 17.04 8.24 -7.81
N GLY A 40 16.02 9.11 -7.84
CA GLY A 40 15.13 9.27 -8.99
C GLY A 40 14.35 8.01 -9.37
N SER A 41 14.11 7.11 -8.41
CA SER A 41 13.42 5.84 -8.61
C SER A 41 12.00 6.05 -9.14
N SER A 42 11.56 5.18 -10.05
CA SER A 42 10.16 5.11 -10.46
C SER A 42 9.37 4.26 -9.47
N GLN A 43 8.22 4.77 -9.02
CA GLN A 43 7.29 4.03 -8.16
C GLN A 43 5.90 4.04 -8.80
N THR A 44 5.18 2.92 -8.69
CA THR A 44 3.81 2.77 -9.17
C THR A 44 2.91 2.38 -8.01
N MET A 45 1.80 3.10 -7.84
CA MET A 45 0.78 2.80 -6.84
C MET A 45 -0.39 2.07 -7.49
N PHE A 46 -0.85 1.01 -6.84
CA PHE A 46 -2.04 0.24 -7.22
C PHE A 46 -3.10 0.32 -6.13
N TYR A 47 -4.34 0.02 -6.49
CA TYR A 47 -5.49 -0.11 -5.62
C TYR A 47 -6.16 -1.46 -5.88
N ALA A 48 -6.58 -2.15 -4.82
CA ALA A 48 -7.48 -3.29 -4.88
C ALA A 48 -8.51 -3.22 -3.76
N GLU A 49 -9.72 -3.69 -4.06
CA GLU A 49 -10.71 -4.03 -3.04
C GLU A 49 -10.45 -5.46 -2.59
N VAL A 50 -10.51 -5.67 -1.28
CA VAL A 50 -10.31 -6.98 -0.68
C VAL A 50 -11.42 -7.29 0.31
N THR A 51 -11.62 -8.57 0.56
CA THR A 51 -12.53 -9.07 1.59
C THR A 51 -11.79 -10.00 2.54
N ASP A 52 -12.40 -10.31 3.68
CA ASP A 52 -11.85 -11.28 4.64
C ASP A 52 -11.62 -12.67 4.02
N ALA A 53 -12.32 -13.02 2.94
CA ALA A 53 -12.10 -14.26 2.22
C ALA A 53 -10.72 -14.34 1.55
N GLN A 54 -10.08 -13.19 1.30
CA GLN A 54 -8.73 -13.09 0.74
C GLN A 54 -7.66 -12.97 1.83
N ARG A 55 -8.03 -12.96 3.12
CA ARG A 55 -7.08 -12.87 4.23
C ARG A 55 -6.50 -14.25 4.53
N GLY A 56 -5.24 -14.45 4.16
CA GLY A 56 -4.52 -15.71 4.39
C GLY A 56 -3.64 -15.70 5.64
N GLY A 57 -3.41 -14.53 6.25
CA GLY A 57 -2.46 -14.38 7.35
C GLY A 57 -2.58 -13.05 8.09
N PRO A 58 -1.77 -12.88 9.15
CA PRO A 58 -1.73 -11.64 9.92
C PRO A 58 -1.02 -10.48 9.19
N GLY A 59 -0.27 -10.77 8.12
CA GLY A 59 0.71 -9.84 7.56
C GLY A 59 1.90 -9.64 8.49
N GLY A 60 2.59 -8.51 8.33
CA GLY A 60 3.69 -8.09 9.22
C GLY A 60 5.08 -8.08 8.58
N GLY A 61 5.19 -8.44 7.30
CA GLY A 61 6.43 -8.46 6.55
C GLY A 61 7.29 -9.70 6.85
N LEU A 62 8.48 -9.73 6.27
CA LEU A 62 9.45 -10.81 6.46
C LEU A 62 10.54 -10.40 7.46
N ALA A 63 10.54 -11.07 8.62
CA ALA A 63 11.55 -10.81 9.66
C ALA A 63 12.99 -11.09 9.19
N GLU A 64 13.17 -12.02 8.25
CA GLU A 64 14.47 -12.32 7.61
C GLU A 64 14.97 -11.21 6.69
N GLU A 65 14.07 -10.37 6.17
CA GLU A 65 14.38 -9.15 5.43
C GLU A 65 14.49 -7.91 6.35
N GLY A 66 14.29 -8.11 7.66
CA GLY A 66 14.33 -7.05 8.67
C GLY A 66 13.03 -6.24 8.77
N GLU A 67 11.94 -6.75 8.19
CA GLU A 67 10.65 -6.09 8.18
C GLU A 67 9.86 -6.46 9.44
N LEU A 68 9.52 -5.43 10.21
CA LEU A 68 8.70 -5.54 11.41
C LEU A 68 7.55 -4.55 11.25
N ILE A 69 6.49 -5.01 10.59
CA ILE A 69 5.38 -4.15 10.15
C ILE A 69 4.14 -4.46 10.99
N GLU A 70 3.40 -3.40 11.33
CA GLU A 70 2.07 -3.52 11.94
C GLU A 70 0.99 -3.22 10.89
N VAL A 71 0.04 -4.14 10.73
CA VAL A 71 -1.10 -3.95 9.83
C VAL A 71 -2.17 -3.09 10.51
N VAL A 72 -2.41 -1.90 9.97
CA VAL A 72 -3.41 -0.96 10.47
C VAL A 72 -4.65 -0.95 9.56
N HIS A 73 -5.83 -1.17 10.15
CA HIS A 73 -7.11 -1.00 9.45
C HIS A 73 -7.71 0.35 9.85
N LEU A 74 -7.81 1.27 8.88
CA LEU A 74 -8.34 2.62 9.09
C LEU A 74 -9.81 2.70 8.63
N PRO A 75 -10.78 2.95 9.54
CA PRO A 75 -12.17 3.16 9.16
C PRO A 75 -12.34 4.38 8.26
N LEU A 76 -13.21 4.28 7.25
CA LEU A 76 -13.43 5.36 6.27
C LEU A 76 -13.93 6.65 6.92
N ASP A 77 -14.80 6.55 7.92
CA ASP A 77 -15.37 7.70 8.65
C ASP A 77 -14.29 8.57 9.32
N GLY A 78 -13.12 8.00 9.64
CA GLY A 78 -11.99 8.72 10.25
C GLY A 78 -10.83 9.00 9.28
N ALA A 79 -10.88 8.50 8.05
CA ALA A 79 -9.72 8.49 7.18
C ALA A 79 -9.24 9.89 6.79
N ARG A 80 -10.17 10.82 6.56
CA ARG A 80 -9.80 12.21 6.23
C ARG A 80 -9.13 12.92 7.39
N ALA A 81 -9.69 12.78 8.61
CA ALA A 81 -9.11 13.37 9.81
C ALA A 81 -7.71 12.80 10.08
N PHE A 82 -7.53 11.49 9.94
CA PHE A 82 -6.22 10.84 10.05
C PHE A 82 -5.21 11.38 9.03
N ALA A 83 -5.61 11.58 7.77
CA ALA A 83 -4.71 12.09 6.73
C ALA A 83 -4.28 13.55 6.98
N ASP A 84 -5.19 14.37 7.52
CA ASP A 84 -4.97 15.79 7.77
C ASP A 84 -4.24 16.06 9.11
N ASP A 85 -4.21 15.10 10.04
CA ASP A 85 -3.55 15.23 11.36
C ASP A 85 -2.01 15.34 11.22
N PRO A 86 -1.38 16.48 11.54
CA PRO A 86 0.07 16.64 11.41
C PRO A 86 0.87 15.94 12.52
N ASP A 87 0.24 15.57 13.64
CA ASP A 87 0.91 14.97 14.79
C ASP A 87 1.12 13.46 14.62
N VAL A 88 0.41 12.84 13.64
CA VAL A 88 0.66 11.47 13.21
C VAL A 88 1.64 11.47 12.03
N PRO A 89 2.84 10.86 12.17
CA PRO A 89 3.78 10.72 11.06
C PRO A 89 3.22 9.80 9.97
N LYS A 90 3.30 10.24 8.72
CA LYS A 90 2.82 9.49 7.55
C LYS A 90 3.63 9.85 6.33
N THR A 91 3.74 8.91 5.41
CA THR A 91 4.33 9.16 4.10
C THR A 91 3.35 9.95 3.23
N LEU A 92 3.88 10.66 2.23
CA LEU A 92 3.06 11.31 1.22
C LEU A 92 2.17 10.31 0.46
N GLY A 93 2.61 9.05 0.33
CA GLY A 93 1.83 7.97 -0.28
C GLY A 93 0.53 7.67 0.46
N VAL A 94 0.56 7.67 1.80
CA VAL A 94 -0.66 7.48 2.63
C VAL A 94 -1.62 8.65 2.45
N ILE A 95 -1.13 9.89 2.52
CA ILE A 95 -1.96 11.09 2.33
C ILE A 95 -2.60 11.08 0.94
N PHE A 96 -1.81 10.80 -0.10
CA PHE A 96 -2.30 10.74 -1.47
C PHE A 96 -3.30 9.60 -1.68
N GLY A 97 -3.03 8.40 -1.16
CA GLY A 97 -3.90 7.23 -1.30
C GLY A 97 -5.29 7.46 -0.70
N ILE A 98 -5.35 8.01 0.52
CA ILE A 98 -6.61 8.37 1.18
C ILE A 98 -7.34 9.48 0.40
N SER A 99 -6.63 10.55 0.03
CA SER A 99 -7.22 11.67 -0.72
C SER A 99 -7.82 11.21 -2.06
N TRP A 100 -7.08 10.39 -2.81
CA TRP A 100 -7.52 9.81 -4.07
C TRP A 100 -8.75 8.93 -3.89
N PHE A 101 -8.77 8.07 -2.86
CA PHE A 101 -9.88 7.16 -2.60
C PHE A 101 -11.16 7.92 -2.26
N LEU A 102 -11.07 8.92 -1.37
CA LEU A 102 -12.22 9.73 -0.95
C LEU A 102 -12.71 10.74 -2.00
N SER A 103 -11.92 11.02 -3.04
CA SER A 103 -12.30 11.94 -4.13
C SER A 103 -13.12 11.28 -5.24
N ARG A 104 -13.45 10.00 -5.10
CA ARG A 104 -14.13 9.18 -6.10
C ARG A 104 -15.59 8.93 -5.81
#